data_AF-Q2SE92-F1
#
_entry.id   AF-Q2SE92-F1
#
_cell.length_a   1.000
_cell.length_b   1.000
_cell.length_c   1.000
_cell.angle_alpha   90.00
_cell.angle_beta   90.00
_cell.angle_gamma   90.00
#
_symmetry.space_group_name_H-M   'P 1'
#
loop_
_entity.id
_entity.type
_entity.pdbx_description
1 polymer ?
#
loop_
_entity_poly.entity_id
_entity_poly.type
_entity_poly.pdbx_seq_one_letter_code
_entity_poly.pdbx_strand_id
1 'polypeptide(L)'
;MEPYENWPKEQYSRKVSASHAFGEHLFKHVREEALRDFKLLEGGTDRELAEQAVDATLYAVMQLLDGIFLNEIDGKHQAEYALIQRIRDDQGVLLEENELAPDGEGLCMGFQGWRAGDFG
;
A
#
# COMPACT_ATOMS: atom_id res chain seq x y z
N MET A 1 13.16 7.02 -2.03
CA MET A 1 13.63 5.78 -1.36
C MET A 1 15.13 5.81 -1.13
N GLU A 2 15.53 5.41 0.07
CA GLU A 2 16.93 5.18 0.47
C GLU A 2 17.52 3.94 -0.23
N PRO A 3 18.84 3.92 -0.52
CA PRO A 3 19.55 2.73 -1.00
C PRO A 3 19.33 1.52 -0.08
N TYR A 4 19.34 0.29 -0.63
CA TYR A 4 19.10 -0.94 0.15
C TYR A 4 20.07 -1.10 1.32
N GLU A 5 21.32 -0.67 1.15
CA GLU A 5 22.37 -0.72 2.17
C GLU A 5 22.06 0.15 3.40
N ASN A 6 21.22 1.17 3.22
CA ASN A 6 20.79 2.09 4.28
C ASN A 6 19.49 1.62 4.97
N TRP A 7 18.86 0.54 4.50
CA TRP A 7 17.64 0.05 5.14
C TRP A 7 17.92 -0.37 6.59
N PRO A 8 16.94 -0.20 7.51
CA PRO A 8 17.10 -0.58 8.91
C PRO A 8 17.60 -2.02 9.06
N LYS A 9 18.37 -2.33 10.10
CA LYS A 9 18.83 -3.72 10.34
C LYS A 9 17.87 -4.52 11.21
N GLU A 10 17.08 -3.85 12.03
CA GLU A 10 16.07 -4.49 12.86
C GLU A 10 14.85 -4.87 12.03
N GLN A 11 14.38 -6.10 12.23
CA GLN A 11 13.30 -6.69 11.43
C GLN A 11 12.01 -5.86 11.49
N TYR A 12 11.64 -5.37 12.68
CA TYR A 12 10.45 -4.53 12.86
C TYR A 12 10.57 -3.22 12.07
N SER A 13 11.69 -2.50 12.25
CA SER A 13 11.95 -1.26 11.51
C SER A 13 11.99 -1.48 9.99
N ARG A 14 12.49 -2.64 9.52
CA ARG A 14 12.43 -3.01 8.10
C ARG A 14 10.98 -3.16 7.61
N LYS A 15 10.13 -3.85 8.35
CA LYS A 15 8.71 -3.99 8.01
C LYS A 15 8.00 -2.63 7.92
N VAL A 16 8.26 -1.74 8.87
CA VAL A 16 7.74 -0.37 8.86
C VAL A 16 8.21 0.37 7.59
N SER A 17 9.52 0.38 7.29
CA SER A 17 10.04 1.00 6.07
C SER A 17 9.47 0.37 4.79
N ALA A 18 9.23 -0.93 4.78
CA ALA A 18 8.63 -1.64 3.66
C ALA A 18 7.17 -1.20 3.42
N SER A 19 6.37 -1.08 4.47
CA SER A 19 4.99 -0.56 4.40
C SER A 19 4.95 0.88 3.89
N HIS A 20 5.87 1.72 4.35
CA HIS A 20 6.02 3.09 3.88
C HIS A 20 6.42 3.19 2.40
N ALA A 21 7.38 2.38 1.96
CA ALA A 21 7.77 2.30 0.55
C ALA A 21 6.60 1.81 -0.34
N PHE A 22 5.79 0.86 0.15
CA PHE A 22 4.55 0.47 -0.52
C PHE A 22 3.57 1.65 -0.61
N GLY A 23 3.34 2.37 0.48
CA GLY A 23 2.48 3.56 0.51
C GLY A 23 2.92 4.64 -0.48
N GLU A 24 4.23 4.90 -0.55
CA GLU A 24 4.83 5.83 -1.52
C GLU A 24 4.50 5.42 -2.96
N HIS A 25 4.70 4.15 -3.32
CA HIS A 25 4.37 3.64 -4.64
C HIS A 25 2.86 3.66 -4.92
N LEU A 26 2.03 3.31 -3.95
CA LEU A 26 0.58 3.33 -4.07
C LEU A 26 0.08 4.74 -4.43
N PHE A 27 0.55 5.76 -3.72
CA PHE A 27 0.11 7.13 -3.96
C PHE A 27 0.76 7.78 -5.19
N LYS A 28 2.07 7.58 -5.42
CA LYS A 28 2.76 8.20 -6.56
C LYS A 28 2.45 7.53 -7.89
N HIS A 29 2.13 6.24 -7.90
CA HIS A 29 1.91 5.53 -9.16
C HIS A 29 0.46 5.11 -9.32
N VAL A 30 -0.11 4.39 -8.35
CA VAL A 30 -1.46 3.83 -8.52
C VAL A 30 -2.52 4.92 -8.46
N ARG A 31 -2.47 5.78 -7.44
CA ARG A 31 -3.43 6.89 -7.30
C ARG A 31 -3.28 7.91 -8.44
N GLU A 32 -2.06 8.29 -8.81
CA GLU A 32 -1.83 9.21 -9.94
C GLU A 32 -2.34 8.65 -11.27
N GLU A 33 -2.13 7.36 -11.52
CA GLU A 33 -2.63 6.67 -12.72
C GLU A 33 -4.16 6.62 -12.72
N ALA A 34 -4.79 6.25 -11.60
CA ALA A 34 -6.25 6.25 -11.46
C ALA A 34 -6.86 7.63 -11.69
N LEU A 35 -6.13 8.69 -11.32
CA LEU A 35 -6.55 10.09 -11.49
C LEU A 35 -6.15 10.71 -12.83
N ARG A 36 -5.49 9.96 -13.72
CA ARG A 36 -4.90 10.48 -14.96
C ARG A 36 -5.95 11.09 -15.89
N ASP A 37 -7.05 10.40 -16.11
CA ASP A 37 -8.06 10.83 -17.09
C ASP A 37 -8.96 11.95 -16.53
N PHE A 38 -8.96 12.10 -15.20
CA PHE A 38 -9.64 13.19 -14.49
C PHE A 38 -8.80 14.49 -14.45
N LYS A 39 -7.64 14.55 -15.10
CA LYS A 39 -6.80 15.77 -15.17
C LYS A 39 -7.48 16.90 -15.95
N LEU A 40 -8.42 16.55 -16.82
CA LEU A 40 -9.24 17.51 -17.59
C LEU A 40 -10.38 18.12 -16.77
N LEU A 41 -10.70 17.55 -15.61
CA LEU A 41 -11.57 18.18 -14.64
C LEU A 41 -10.76 19.30 -13.99
N GLU A 42 -10.84 20.51 -14.54
CA GLU A 42 -10.27 21.70 -13.92
C GLU A 42 -10.85 21.85 -12.51
N GLY A 43 -9.98 22.15 -11.54
CA GLY A 43 -10.27 22.09 -10.10
C GLY A 43 -11.68 22.57 -9.74
N GLY A 44 -12.39 21.74 -8.99
CA GLY A 44 -13.79 21.94 -8.65
C GLY A 44 -14.39 20.67 -8.05
N THR A 45 -15.68 20.72 -7.73
CA THR A 45 -16.38 19.65 -7.01
C THR A 45 -16.27 18.29 -7.67
N ASP A 46 -16.31 18.21 -9.00
CA ASP A 46 -16.21 16.94 -9.73
C ASP A 46 -14.81 16.30 -9.60
N ARG A 47 -13.77 17.13 -9.57
CA ARG A 47 -12.39 16.68 -9.34
C ARG A 47 -12.21 16.17 -7.92
N GLU A 48 -12.72 16.89 -6.93
CA GLU A 48 -12.67 16.50 -5.52
C GLU A 48 -13.42 15.19 -5.27
N LEU A 49 -14.59 15.01 -5.87
CA LEU A 49 -15.36 13.76 -5.78
C LEU A 49 -14.61 12.59 -6.40
N ALA A 50 -13.95 12.78 -7.56
CA ALA A 50 -13.13 11.75 -8.17
C ALA A 50 -11.95 11.35 -7.26
N GLU A 51 -11.26 12.33 -6.67
CA GLU A 51 -10.17 12.06 -5.72
C GLU A 51 -10.63 11.32 -4.47
N GLN A 52 -11.77 11.71 -3.90
CA GLN A 52 -12.37 11.02 -2.76
C GLN A 52 -12.78 9.59 -3.10
N ALA A 53 -13.36 9.36 -4.29
CA ALA A 53 -13.75 8.03 -4.73
C ALA A 53 -12.53 7.11 -4.93
N VAL A 54 -11.46 7.64 -5.53
CA VAL A 54 -10.19 6.91 -5.68
C VAL A 54 -9.59 6.60 -4.31
N ASP A 55 -9.48 7.59 -3.42
CA ASP A 55 -8.94 7.41 -2.07
C ASP A 55 -9.73 6.36 -1.28
N ALA A 56 -11.07 6.44 -1.31
CA ALA A 56 -11.94 5.48 -0.64
C ALA A 56 -11.77 4.05 -1.20
N THR A 57 -11.60 3.91 -2.52
CA THR A 57 -11.39 2.62 -3.16
C THR A 57 -10.04 2.02 -2.77
N LEU A 58 -8.96 2.82 -2.80
CA LEU A 58 -7.65 2.37 -2.34
C LEU A 58 -7.68 1.99 -0.86
N TYR A 59 -8.36 2.77 -0.03
CA TYR A 59 -8.58 2.46 1.39
C TYR A 59 -9.26 1.11 1.59
N ALA A 60 -10.37 0.86 0.88
CA ALA A 60 -11.09 -0.41 0.94
C ALA A 60 -10.25 -1.61 0.49
N VAL A 61 -9.37 -1.44 -0.52
CA VAL A 61 -8.44 -2.50 -0.94
C VAL A 61 -7.44 -2.83 0.18
N MET A 62 -6.92 -1.84 0.89
CA MET A 62 -6.03 -2.14 2.03
C MET A 62 -6.79 -2.75 3.20
N GLN A 63 -8.05 -2.38 3.43
CA GLN A 63 -8.89 -3.06 4.43
C GLN A 63 -9.09 -4.55 4.08
N LEU A 64 -9.22 -4.88 2.79
CA LEU A 64 -9.25 -6.28 2.34
C LEU A 64 -7.93 -6.99 2.65
N LEU A 65 -6.79 -6.35 2.37
CA LEU A 65 -5.46 -6.92 2.59
C LEU A 65 -5.11 -7.06 4.09
N ASP A 66 -5.50 -6.09 4.91
CA ASP A 66 -5.36 -6.11 6.38
C ASP A 66 -6.33 -7.11 7.05
N GLY A 67 -7.12 -7.86 6.28
CA GLY A 67 -8.05 -8.88 6.80
C GLY A 67 -9.30 -8.30 7.49
N ILE A 68 -9.59 -7.00 7.34
CA ILE A 68 -10.79 -6.37 7.89
C ILE A 68 -12.05 -6.92 7.21
N PHE A 69 -11.98 -7.12 5.90
CA PHE A 69 -13.04 -7.79 5.15
C PHE A 69 -12.74 -9.29 5.07
N LEU A 70 -13.45 -10.07 5.88
CA LEU A 70 -13.33 -11.52 5.89
C LEU A 70 -13.85 -12.11 4.57
N ASN A 71 -13.07 -13.00 3.96
CA ASN A 71 -13.48 -13.74 2.79
C ASN A 71 -13.87 -15.17 3.19
N GLU A 72 -15.13 -15.34 3.60
CA GLU A 72 -15.66 -16.66 3.96
C GLU A 72 -15.77 -17.56 2.72
N ILE A 73 -15.10 -18.71 2.76
CA ILE A 73 -15.23 -19.74 1.73
C ILE A 73 -16.45 -20.60 2.02
N ASP A 74 -16.63 -20.98 3.30
CA ASP A 74 -17.78 -21.69 3.83
C ASP A 74 -17.91 -21.44 5.35
N GLY A 75 -18.85 -22.11 6.02
CA GLY A 75 -19.09 -21.95 7.46
C GLY A 75 -17.98 -22.44 8.40
N LYS A 76 -16.81 -22.85 7.88
CA LYS A 76 -15.65 -23.32 8.65
C LYS A 76 -14.31 -22.79 8.13
N HIS A 77 -14.27 -22.19 6.95
CA HIS A 77 -13.02 -21.77 6.30
C HIS A 77 -13.11 -20.33 5.80
N GLN A 78 -11.99 -19.64 5.89
CA GLN A 78 -11.81 -18.29 5.37
C GLN A 78 -10.56 -18.25 4.48
N ALA A 79 -10.59 -17.37 3.49
CA ALA A 79 -9.44 -16.99 2.70
C ALA A 79 -8.94 -15.62 3.15
N GLU A 80 -7.65 -15.41 2.96
CA GLU A 80 -6.99 -14.12 3.13
C GLU A 80 -6.12 -13.84 1.91
N TYR A 81 -5.86 -12.56 1.66
CA TYR A 81 -4.97 -12.12 0.60
C TYR A 81 -3.71 -11.53 1.24
N ALA A 82 -2.56 -12.07 0.86
CA ALA A 82 -1.28 -11.58 1.37
C ALA A 82 -0.66 -10.56 0.41
N LEU A 83 -0.15 -9.46 0.97
CA LEU A 83 0.71 -8.52 0.25
C LEU A 83 2.15 -8.75 0.65
N ILE A 84 2.97 -9.17 -0.31
CA ILE A 84 4.38 -9.49 -0.10
C ILE A 84 5.27 -8.51 -0.87
N GLN A 85 6.17 -7.83 -0.18
CA GLN A 85 7.30 -7.12 -0.80
C GLN A 85 8.46 -8.09 -0.99
N ARG A 86 9.07 -8.08 -2.18
CA ARG A 86 10.28 -8.84 -2.49
C ARG A 86 11.37 -7.90 -2.95
N ILE A 87 12.56 -8.04 -2.38
CA ILE A 87 13.74 -7.28 -2.79
C ILE A 87 14.67 -8.22 -3.54
N ARG A 88 15.11 -7.79 -4.72
CA ARG A 88 16.06 -8.51 -5.57
C ARG A 88 17.24 -7.63 -5.89
N ASP A 89 18.41 -8.23 -6.06
CA ASP A 89 19.58 -7.53 -6.61
C ASP A 89 19.45 -7.33 -8.13
N ASP A 90 20.47 -6.71 -8.72
CA ASP A 90 20.58 -6.47 -10.15
C ASP A 90 20.71 -7.76 -10.98
N GLN A 91 21.11 -8.87 -10.36
CA GLN A 91 21.15 -10.20 -10.96
C GLN A 91 19.81 -10.96 -10.83
N GLY A 92 18.82 -10.36 -10.14
CA GLY A 92 17.49 -10.94 -9.91
C GLY A 92 17.44 -11.94 -8.75
N VAL A 93 18.52 -12.09 -7.98
CA VAL A 93 18.57 -12.95 -6.79
C VAL A 93 17.66 -12.37 -5.73
N LEU A 94 16.80 -13.21 -5.14
CA LEU A 94 15.95 -12.81 -4.02
C LEU A 94 16.81 -12.58 -2.78
N LEU A 95 16.85 -11.33 -2.31
CA LEU A 95 17.56 -10.95 -1.09
C LEU A 95 16.64 -10.99 0.13
N GLU A 96 15.37 -10.63 -0.06
CA GLU A 96 14.43 -10.42 1.04
C GLU A 96 12.98 -10.60 0.61
N GLU A 97 12.16 -11.08 1.55
CA GLU A 97 10.72 -11.19 1.41
C GLU A 97 10.06 -10.71 2.71
N ASN A 98 9.17 -9.72 2.60
CA ASN A 98 8.46 -9.12 3.72
C ASN A 98 6.95 -9.22 3.47
N GLU A 99 6.23 -9.90 4.37
CA GLU A 99 4.78 -9.83 4.40
C GLU A 99 4.33 -8.52 5.05
N LEU A 100 3.58 -7.73 4.30
CA LEU A 100 3.08 -6.41 4.71
C LEU A 100 1.62 -6.46 5.17
N ALA A 101 0.87 -7.49 4.76
CA ALA A 101 -0.51 -7.74 5.16
C ALA A 101 -0.84 -9.23 4.90
N PRO A 102 -1.72 -9.86 5.70
CA PRO A 102 -2.48 -9.25 6.80
C PRO A 102 -1.65 -9.04 8.09
N ASP A 103 -0.57 -9.79 8.31
CA ASP A 103 0.20 -9.78 9.57
C ASP A 103 1.33 -8.71 9.63
N GLY A 104 1.14 -7.60 8.92
CA GLY A 104 2.06 -6.47 8.94
C GLY A 104 1.70 -5.41 9.97
N GLU A 105 2.20 -4.20 9.75
CA GLU A 105 1.95 -3.03 10.62
C GLU A 105 0.58 -2.37 10.40
N GLY A 106 -0.31 -3.00 9.62
CA GLY A 106 -1.61 -2.44 9.24
C GLY A 106 -1.50 -1.32 8.21
N LEU A 107 -1.74 -1.65 6.93
CA LEU A 107 -1.68 -0.70 5.82
C LEU A 107 -2.64 0.49 6.01
N CYS A 108 -3.80 0.22 6.60
CA CYS A 108 -4.81 1.24 6.90
C CYS A 108 -4.33 2.31 7.90
N MET A 109 -3.39 1.97 8.80
CA MET A 109 -2.82 2.95 9.74
C MET A 109 -1.91 3.94 9.00
N GLY A 110 -1.13 3.46 8.03
CA GLY A 110 -0.24 4.29 7.22
C GLY A 110 -0.97 5.18 6.21
N PHE A 111 -2.14 4.76 5.72
CA PHE A 111 -2.86 5.42 4.62
C PHE A 111 -3.07 6.93 4.80
N GLN A 112 -3.46 7.37 6.00
CA GLN A 112 -3.74 8.80 6.23
C GLN A 112 -2.46 9.65 6.13
N GLY A 113 -1.32 9.12 6.62
CA GLY A 113 -0.02 9.76 6.46
C GLY A 113 0.38 9.83 4.99
N TRP A 114 0.29 8.71 4.28
CA TRP A 114 0.62 8.62 2.85
C TRP A 114 -0.20 9.58 1.99
N ARG A 115 -1.49 9.72 2.31
CA ARG A 115 -2.39 10.69 1.66
C ARG A 115 -1.97 12.13 1.89
N ALA A 116 -1.40 12.44 3.05
CA ALA A 116 -0.83 13.73 3.37
C ALA A 116 0.60 13.92 2.80
N GLY A 117 1.14 12.91 2.10
CA GLY A 117 2.50 12.92 1.56
C GLY A 117 3.58 12.55 2.58
N ASP A 118 3.20 12.05 3.75
CA ASP A 118 4.09 11.55 4.78
C ASP A 118 4.33 10.05 4.57
N PHE A 119 5.52 9.69 4.09
CA PHE A 119 5.92 8.32 3.81
C PHE A 119 7.01 7.82 4.76
N GLY A 120 7.11 8.37 5.98
CA GLY A 120 8.13 7.97 6.97
C GLY A 120 9.44 8.73 6.86
#